data_AF-A0A7M3XLK4-F1
#
_entry.id   AF-A0A7M3XLK4-F1
#
_cell.length_a   1.000
_cell.length_b   1.000
_cell.length_c   1.000
_cell.angle_alpha   90.00
_cell.angle_beta   90.00
_cell.angle_gamma   90.00
#
_symmetry.space_group_name_H-M   'P 1'
#
loop_
_entity.id
_entity.type
_entity.pdbx_description
1 polymer ?
#
loop_
_entity_poly.entity_id
_entity_poly.type
_entity_poly.pdbx_seq_one_letter_code
_entity_poly.pdbx_strand_id
1 'polypeptide(L)' 'GQQVSLTLKDDVTRLRSIKCYRGVRHATGNKVRGQRGRSNGRGGLTLGVSRKK' A
#
# COMPACT_ATOMS: atom_id res chain seq x y z
N GLY A 1 15.91 15.87 6.07
CA GLY A 1 14.52 15.38 6.13
C GLY A 1 13.76 15.57 4.83
N GLN A 2 13.63 16.80 4.34
CA GLN A 2 12.80 17.14 3.16
C GLN A 2 13.18 16.38 1.88
N GLN A 3 14.48 16.31 1.57
CA GLN A 3 15.01 15.70 0.34
C GLN A 3 14.56 14.25 0.14
N VAL A 4 14.70 13.42 1.17
CA VAL A 4 14.32 11.98 1.10
C VAL A 4 12.84 11.79 0.82
N SER A 5 11.98 12.69 1.34
CA SER A 5 10.54 12.59 1.10
C SER A 5 10.14 12.97 -0.32
N LEU A 6 10.87 13.90 -0.94
CA LEU A 6 10.66 14.34 -2.31
C LEU A 6 11.11 13.24 -3.29
N THR A 7 12.32 12.72 -3.11
CA THR A 7 12.86 11.67 -3.98
C THR A 7 12.00 10.40 -3.96
N LEU A 8 11.48 9.99 -2.80
CA LEU A 8 10.56 8.85 -2.69
C LEU A 8 9.24 9.08 -3.44
N LYS A 9 8.69 10.29 -3.39
CA LYS A 9 7.46 10.63 -4.12
C LYS A 9 7.70 10.61 -5.63
N ASP A 10 8.83 11.14 -6.07
CA ASP A 10 9.20 11.18 -7.49
C ASP A 10 9.42 9.76 -8.03
N ASP A 11 10.12 8.91 -7.28
CA ASP A 11 10.31 7.51 -7.65
C ASP A 11 9.01 6.73 -7.73
N VAL A 12 8.11 6.90 -6.76
CA VAL A 12 6.79 6.25 -6.78
C VAL A 12 5.96 6.75 -7.97
N THR A 13 6.02 8.04 -8.28
CA THR A 13 5.31 8.63 -9.43
C THR A 13 5.83 8.07 -10.76
N ARG A 14 7.15 7.96 -10.91
CA ARG A 14 7.81 7.32 -12.05
C ARG A 14 7.44 5.84 -12.20
N LEU A 15 7.37 5.08 -11.10
CA LEU A 15 6.94 3.68 -11.15
C LEU A 15 5.47 3.55 -11.56
N ARG A 16 4.61 4.46 -11.09
CA ARG A 16 3.18 4.49 -11.45
C ARG A 16 2.98 4.82 -12.93
N SER A 17 3.75 5.74 -13.51
CA SER A 17 3.65 6.10 -14.93
C SER A 17 4.08 4.95 -15.86
N ILE A 18 5.15 4.22 -15.50
CA ILE A 18 5.63 3.04 -16.23
C ILE A 18 4.63 1.86 -16.19
N LYS A 19 3.69 1.85 -15.24
CA LYS A 19 2.73 0.75 -15.00
C LYS A 19 3.38 -0.60 -14.72
N CYS A 20 4.59 -0.61 -14.17
CA CYS A 20 5.22 -1.85 -13.70
C CYS A 20 4.45 -2.44 -12.50
N TYR A 21 4.68 -3.72 -12.18
CA TYR A 21 4.00 -4.39 -11.06
C TYR A 21 4.03 -3.53 -9.78
N ARG A 22 5.22 -3.09 -9.36
CA ARG A 22 5.36 -2.25 -8.16
C ARG A 22 4.57 -0.95 -8.27
N GLY A 23 4.56 -0.31 -9.44
CA GLY A 23 3.81 0.92 -9.70
C GLY A 23 2.30 0.73 -9.54
N VAL A 24 1.74 -0.33 -10.13
CA VAL A 24 0.30 -0.66 -10.00
C VAL A 24 -0.05 -0.97 -8.54
N ARG A 25 0.82 -1.66 -7.81
CA ARG A 25 0.63 -1.94 -6.38
C ARG A 25 0.68 -0.66 -5.54
N HIS A 26 1.60 0.26 -5.83
CA HIS A 26 1.66 1.58 -5.20
C HIS A 26 0.40 2.41 -5.48
N ALA A 27 -0.14 2.37 -6.70
CA ALA A 27 -1.37 3.07 -7.04
C ALA A 27 -2.62 2.50 -6.34
N THR A 28 -2.69 1.17 -6.21
CA THR A 28 -3.82 0.46 -5.57
C THR A 28 -3.72 0.37 -4.04
N GLY A 29 -2.64 0.89 -3.43
CA GLY A 29 -2.41 0.80 -1.98
C GLY A 29 -2.07 -0.61 -1.50
N ASN A 30 -1.74 -1.53 -2.41
CA ASN A 30 -1.41 -2.90 -2.07
C ASN A 30 0.07 -3.06 -1.74
N LYS A 31 0.38 -4.10 -0.95
CA LYS A 31 1.76 -4.48 -0.65
C LYS A 31 2.54 -4.80 -1.92
N VAL A 32 3.79 -4.31 -1.98
CA VAL A 32 4.66 -4.32 -3.17
C VAL A 32 5.63 -5.51 -3.27
N ARG A 33 5.90 -6.22 -2.17
CA ARG A 33 6.92 -7.30 -2.11
C ARG A 33 6.35 -8.72 -2.26
N GLY A 34 5.21 -8.89 -2.94
CA GLY A 34 4.60 -10.22 -3.13
C GLY A 34 4.06 -10.88 -1.86
N GLN A 35 3.83 -10.12 -0.79
CA GLN A 35 3.27 -10.66 0.46
C GLN A 35 1.84 -11.18 0.23
N ARG A 36 1.50 -12.33 0.84
CA ARG A 36 0.15 -12.92 0.79
C ARG A 36 -0.88 -11.96 1.42
N GLY A 37 -1.88 -11.55 0.64
CA GLY A 37 -2.92 -10.58 1.06
C GLY A 37 -4.25 -11.19 1.51
N ARG A 38 -4.40 -12.53 1.50
CA ARG A 38 -5.65 -13.19 1.90
C ARG A 38 -5.99 -12.88 3.36
N SER A 39 -5.06 -13.15 4.27
CA SER A 39 -5.27 -13.01 5.73
C SER A 39 -4.57 -11.81 6.36
N ASN A 40 -3.56 -11.22 5.69
CA ASN A 40 -2.72 -10.17 6.25
C ASN A 40 -3.21 -8.76 5.88
N GLY A 41 -3.03 -7.79 6.79
CA GLY A 41 -3.41 -6.40 6.54
C GLY A 41 -4.92 -6.18 6.53
N ARG A 42 -5.68 -7.07 7.18
CA ARG A 42 -7.11 -6.88 7.44
C ARG A 42 -7.26 -5.93 8.62
N GLY A 43 -7.76 -4.74 8.34
CA GLY A 43 -8.21 -3.78 9.35
C GLY A 43 -9.74 -3.67 9.31
N GLY A 44 -10.34 -3.25 10.42
CA GLY A 44 -11.79 -3.16 10.60
C GLY A 44 -12.31 -4.16 11.63
N LEU A 45 -13.61 -4.06 11.94
CA LEU A 45 -14.29 -5.01 12.81
C LEU A 45 -14.53 -6.31 12.02
N THR A 46 -14.28 -7.43 12.68
CA THR A 46 -14.72 -8.73 12.16
C THR A 46 -16.25 -8.73 12.09
N LEU A 47 -16.81 -9.24 11.00
CA LEU A 47 -18.27 -9.40 10.86
C LEU A 47 -18.83 -10.12 12.09
N GLY A 48 -19.84 -9.52 12.72
CA GLY A 48 -20.53 -10.09 13.89
C GLY A 48 -19.89 -9.81 15.25
N VAL A 49 -18.81 -9.02 15.33
CA VAL A 49 -18.14 -8.72 16.61
C VAL A 49 -18.27 -7.23 16.92
N SER A 50 -19.09 -6.89 17.93
CA SER A 50 -19.14 -5.52 18.47
C SER A 50 -18.11 -5.39 19.58
N ARG A 51 -17.28 -4.35 19.53
CA ARG A 51 -16.44 -3.97 20.67
C ARG A 51 -17.28 -3.11 21.59
N LYS A 52 -17.40 -3.51 22.86
CA LYS A 52 -17.97 -2.63 23.88
C LYS A 52 -17.08 -1.38 23.97
N LYS A 53 -17.71 -0.22 23.88
CA LYS A 53 -17.02 1.07 23.92
C LYS A 53 -16.52 1.37 25.32
#